data_AF-A0A368YV94-F1
#
_entry.id   AF-A0A368YV94-F1
#
_cell.length_a   1.000
_cell.length_b   1.000
_cell.length_c   1.000
_cell.angle_alpha   90.00
_cell.angle_beta   90.00
_cell.angle_gamma   90.00
#
_symmetry.space_group_name_H-M   'P 1'
#
loop_
_entity.id
_entity.type
_entity.pdbx_description
1 polymer ?
#
loop_
_entity_poly.entity_id
_entity_poly.type
_entity_poly.pdbx_seq_one_letter_code
_entity_poly.pdbx_strand_id
1 'polypeptide(L)'
;MAEDQFSASRIGEVLADALEFATDDRDNLQHRVRYLAKKGHLKHGREVDGRGTLHFPKSEVYRAAILCEFLSLSMDMKIATEVLRKAERYNPIGEQPDSARIEGGGGYIYQGGLSTAVRGVASGEQWTLKLTLQRSGYMSDAGIAARYVSPRETSVDVDRLFGRARSATIVSIDLTALFEKIVPVVGKF
;
A
#
# COMPACT_ATOMS: atom_id res chain seq x y z
N MET A 1 20.09 -5.34 13.86
CA MET A 1 20.41 -4.29 12.87
C MET A 1 19.41 -3.17 13.07
N ALA A 2 19.84 -1.91 13.15
CA ALA A 2 18.92 -0.79 13.29
C ALA A 2 18.15 -0.63 11.97
N GLU A 3 16.82 -0.67 12.03
CA GLU A 3 15.98 -0.42 10.86
C GLU A 3 16.12 1.05 10.47
N ASP A 4 16.34 1.33 9.17
CA ASP A 4 16.43 2.70 8.67
C ASP A 4 15.18 3.48 9.05
N GLN A 5 15.36 4.64 9.69
CA GLN A 5 14.24 5.51 10.07
C GLN A 5 14.26 6.81 9.27
N PHE A 6 13.07 7.28 8.91
CA PHE A 6 12.89 8.40 7.98
C PHE A 6 12.03 9.48 8.64
N SER A 7 12.50 10.73 8.61
CA SER A 7 11.63 11.87 8.93
C SER A 7 10.60 12.10 7.83
N ALA A 8 9.49 12.77 8.12
CA ALA A 8 8.47 13.07 7.10
C ALA A 8 9.03 13.83 5.89
N SER A 9 9.96 14.77 6.11
CA SER A 9 10.65 15.47 5.02
C SER A 9 11.48 14.50 4.18
N ARG A 10 12.21 13.59 4.83
CA ARG A 10 13.03 12.59 4.12
C ARG A 10 12.19 11.61 3.31
N ILE A 11 11.03 11.19 3.83
CA ILE A 11 10.08 10.38 3.07
C ILE A 11 9.64 11.14 1.81
N GLY A 12 9.28 12.42 1.95
CA GLY A 12 8.86 13.25 0.81
C GLY A 12 9.94 13.41 -0.25
N GLU A 13 11.19 13.63 0.16
CA GLU A 13 12.35 13.70 -0.75
C GLU A 13 12.56 12.38 -1.49
N VAL A 14 12.60 11.26 -0.76
CA VAL A 14 12.80 9.93 -1.34
C VAL A 14 11.73 9.60 -2.37
N LEU A 15 10.46 9.89 -2.08
CA LEU A 15 9.37 9.66 -3.02
C LEU A 15 9.45 10.60 -4.22
N ALA A 16 9.79 11.86 -4.01
CA ALA A 16 9.96 12.85 -5.07
C ALA A 16 11.08 12.47 -6.05
N ASP A 17 12.20 11.98 -5.52
CA ASP A 17 13.36 11.51 -6.30
C ASP A 17 13.03 10.21 -7.03
N ALA A 18 12.51 9.21 -6.32
CA ALA A 18 12.20 7.91 -6.90
C ALA A 18 11.15 7.99 -8.01
N LEU A 19 10.12 8.84 -7.84
CA LEU A 19 9.03 8.98 -8.79
C LEU A 19 9.28 10.06 -9.86
N GLU A 20 10.47 10.69 -9.84
CA GLU A 20 10.93 11.65 -10.85
C GLU A 20 10.00 12.88 -11.01
N PHE A 21 9.45 13.37 -9.89
CA PHE A 21 8.57 14.55 -9.93
C PHE A 21 9.32 15.83 -10.31
N ALA A 22 8.69 16.67 -11.14
CA ALA A 22 9.17 18.01 -11.45
C ALA A 22 9.08 18.94 -10.22
N THR A 23 9.89 20.00 -10.16
CA THR A 23 10.07 20.84 -8.95
C THR A 23 8.77 21.25 -8.25
N ASP A 24 7.79 21.73 -9.00
CA ASP A 24 6.50 22.18 -8.44
C ASP A 24 5.68 21.02 -7.84
N ASP A 25 5.75 19.84 -8.45
CA ASP A 25 5.09 18.63 -7.95
C ASP A 25 5.81 18.02 -6.75
N ARG A 26 7.14 18.23 -6.65
CA ARG A 26 7.93 17.79 -5.49
C ARG A 26 7.46 18.48 -4.22
N ASP A 27 7.22 19.79 -4.28
CA ASP A 27 6.74 20.55 -3.12
C ASP A 27 5.36 20.08 -2.69
N ASN A 28 4.46 19.86 -3.65
CA ASN A 28 3.13 19.31 -3.37
C ASN A 28 3.21 17.92 -2.71
N LEU A 29 4.04 17.02 -3.24
CA LEU A 29 4.25 15.69 -2.65
C LEU A 29 4.79 15.78 -1.22
N GLN A 30 5.82 16.61 -0.99
CA GLN A 30 6.37 16.80 0.35
C GLN A 30 5.35 17.40 1.32
N HIS A 31 4.50 18.32 0.87
CA HIS A 31 3.41 18.87 1.66
C HIS A 31 2.39 17.78 2.05
N ARG A 32 2.03 16.90 1.12
CA ARG A 32 1.14 15.75 1.39
C ARG A 32 1.77 14.81 2.41
N VAL A 33 3.04 14.45 2.28
CA VAL A 33 3.71 13.57 3.24
C VAL A 33 3.78 14.21 4.64
N ARG A 34 4.10 15.51 4.72
CA ARG A 34 4.07 16.26 5.99
C ARG A 34 2.66 16.30 6.60
N TYR A 35 1.63 16.45 5.77
CA TYR A 35 0.23 16.35 6.20
C TYR A 35 -0.09 14.97 6.78
N LEU A 36 0.32 13.88 6.11
CA LEU A 36 0.11 12.51 6.58
C LEU A 36 0.75 12.28 7.95
N ALA A 37 2.00 12.73 8.14
CA ALA A 37 2.70 12.65 9.41
C ALA A 37 1.98 13.46 10.50
N LYS A 38 1.68 14.75 10.25
CA LYS A 38 1.05 15.66 11.21
C LYS A 38 -0.34 15.21 11.65
N LYS A 39 -1.08 14.53 10.76
CA LYS A 39 -2.43 14.00 11.05
C LYS A 39 -2.42 12.58 11.63
N GLY A 40 -1.25 11.98 11.86
CA GLY A 40 -1.13 10.65 12.44
C GLY A 40 -1.56 9.52 11.50
N HIS A 41 -1.49 9.75 10.18
CA HIS A 41 -1.74 8.72 9.17
C HIS A 41 -0.51 7.83 8.93
N LEU A 42 0.69 8.33 9.25
CA LEU A 42 1.90 7.52 9.36
C LEU A 42 2.02 6.95 10.77
N LYS A 43 2.30 5.66 10.87
CA LYS A 43 2.30 4.88 12.13
C LYS A 43 3.70 4.70 12.69
N HIS A 44 3.77 4.41 13.99
CA HIS A 44 5.01 4.04 14.69
C HIS A 44 6.14 5.09 14.62
N GLY A 45 5.80 6.36 14.41
CA GLY A 45 6.75 7.47 14.51
C GLY A 45 7.33 7.55 15.92
N ARG A 46 8.66 7.60 16.03
CA ARG A 46 9.38 7.82 17.29
C ARG A 46 9.91 9.23 17.32
N GLU A 47 9.68 9.93 18.42
CA GLU A 47 10.26 11.25 18.65
C GLU A 47 11.77 11.12 18.88
N VAL A 48 12.55 11.90 18.14
CA VAL A 48 14.03 11.84 18.17
C VAL A 48 14.69 13.10 18.73
N ASP A 49 13.93 14.17 18.90
CA ASP A 49 14.42 15.42 19.49
C ASP A 49 13.34 16.07 20.36
N GLY A 50 13.73 17.03 21.20
CA GLY A 50 12.79 17.79 22.04
C GLY A 50 11.94 18.82 21.27
N ARG A 51 11.97 18.80 19.93
CA ARG A 51 11.16 19.67 19.06
C ARG A 51 9.94 18.93 18.49
N GLY A 52 9.77 17.65 18.81
CA GLY A 52 8.68 16.83 18.30
C GLY A 52 8.95 16.25 16.90
N THR A 53 10.19 16.19 16.43
CA THR A 53 10.52 15.55 15.15
C THR A 53 10.30 14.04 15.27
N LEU A 54 9.46 13.50 14.38
CA LEU A 54 9.17 12.07 14.32
C LEU A 54 9.97 11.38 13.22
N HIS A 55 10.57 10.24 13.58
CA HIS A 55 11.20 9.29 12.67
C HIS A 55 10.32 8.04 12.52
N PHE A 56 10.00 7.68 11.29
CA PHE A 56 9.11 6.59 10.94
C PHE A 56 9.89 5.39 10.39
N PRO A 57 9.41 4.16 10.57
CA PRO A 57 10.03 2.99 9.98
C PRO A 57 9.89 2.98 8.46
N LYS A 58 10.74 2.18 7.81
CA LYS A 58 10.79 2.00 6.35
C LYS A 58 9.42 1.70 5.72
N SER A 59 8.56 0.95 6.43
CA SER A 59 7.20 0.64 5.98
C SER A 59 6.36 1.87 5.65
N GLU A 60 6.60 2.98 6.34
CA GLU A 60 5.82 4.20 6.17
C GLU A 60 6.21 4.97 4.91
N VAL A 61 7.38 4.71 4.30
CA VAL A 61 7.71 5.24 2.96
C VAL A 61 6.74 4.67 1.92
N TYR A 62 6.57 3.34 1.93
CA TYR A 62 5.65 2.64 1.02
C TYR A 62 4.18 2.97 1.31
N ARG A 63 3.81 3.06 2.60
CA ARG A 63 2.45 3.48 2.99
C ARG A 63 2.16 4.91 2.53
N ALA A 64 3.11 5.83 2.70
CA ALA A 64 2.98 7.20 2.25
C ALA A 64 2.80 7.29 0.74
N ALA A 65 3.55 6.50 -0.05
CA ALA A 65 3.40 6.43 -1.49
C ALA A 65 1.95 6.08 -1.90
N ILE A 66 1.37 5.03 -1.31
CA ILE A 66 -0.02 4.64 -1.62
C ILE A 66 -1.03 5.71 -1.15
N LEU A 67 -0.84 6.29 0.03
CA LEU A 67 -1.72 7.35 0.54
C LEU A 67 -1.65 8.62 -0.33
N CYS A 68 -0.47 8.94 -0.89
CA CYS A 68 -0.29 10.02 -1.84
C CYS A 68 -1.03 9.76 -3.16
N GLU A 69 -1.04 8.52 -3.66
CA GLU A 69 -1.87 8.11 -4.81
C GLU A 69 -3.36 8.31 -4.52
N PHE A 70 -3.84 7.90 -3.34
CA PHE A 70 -5.23 8.13 -2.95
C PHE A 70 -5.59 9.61 -2.87
N LEU A 71 -4.69 10.46 -2.36
CA LEU A 71 -4.88 11.90 -2.35
C LEU A 71 -4.91 12.49 -3.77
N SER A 72 -4.07 12.01 -4.69
CA SER A 72 -4.12 12.41 -6.10
C SER A 72 -5.46 12.07 -6.76
N LEU A 73 -6.07 10.95 -6.37
CA LEU A 73 -7.41 10.54 -6.80
C LEU A 73 -8.55 11.27 -6.06
N SER A 74 -8.24 12.29 -5.25
CA SER A 74 -9.20 13.02 -4.42
C SER A 74 -10.00 12.12 -3.47
N MET A 75 -9.44 10.97 -3.07
CA MET A 75 -10.09 10.06 -2.13
C MET A 75 -10.03 10.65 -0.72
N ASP A 76 -11.17 10.59 -0.01
CA ASP A 76 -11.21 10.99 1.40
C ASP A 76 -10.23 10.17 2.23
N MET A 77 -9.46 10.84 3.09
CA MET A 77 -8.37 10.21 3.85
C MET A 77 -8.87 9.17 4.86
N LYS A 78 -10.09 9.33 5.40
CA LYS A 78 -10.68 8.30 6.29
C LYS A 78 -10.99 7.03 5.49
N ILE A 79 -11.45 7.19 4.24
CA ILE A 79 -11.68 6.07 3.33
C ILE A 79 -10.34 5.42 2.95
N ALA A 80 -9.35 6.21 2.53
CA ALA A 80 -8.04 5.72 2.12
C ALA A 80 -7.33 4.91 3.23
N THR A 81 -7.35 5.43 4.46
CA THR A 81 -6.78 4.73 5.62
C THR A 81 -7.53 3.45 5.98
N GLU A 82 -8.86 3.44 5.87
CA GLU A 82 -9.66 2.24 6.10
C GLU A 82 -9.42 1.17 5.02
N VAL A 83 -9.30 1.58 3.76
CA VAL A 83 -8.94 0.73 2.63
C VAL A 83 -7.60 0.04 2.88
N LEU A 84 -6.56 0.80 3.25
CA LEU A 84 -5.25 0.21 3.55
C LEU A 84 -5.30 -0.73 4.74
N ARG A 85 -6.02 -0.36 5.81
CA ARG A 85 -6.19 -1.21 6.99
C ARG A 85 -6.87 -2.54 6.64
N LYS A 86 -7.88 -2.51 5.75
CA LYS A 86 -8.54 -3.71 5.25
C LYS A 86 -7.61 -4.56 4.38
N ALA A 87 -6.87 -3.93 3.47
CA ALA A 87 -5.92 -4.61 2.61
C ALA A 87 -4.80 -5.30 3.41
N GLU A 88 -4.32 -4.68 4.49
CA GLU A 88 -3.30 -5.27 5.37
C GLU A 88 -3.78 -6.47 6.18
N ARG A 89 -5.08 -6.56 6.44
CA ARG A 89 -5.69 -7.68 7.18
C ARG A 89 -6.18 -8.79 6.25
N TYR A 90 -6.16 -8.55 4.95
CA TYR A 90 -6.68 -9.50 3.98
C TYR A 90 -5.72 -10.68 3.85
N ASN A 91 -6.22 -11.88 4.14
CA ASN A 91 -5.51 -13.12 3.91
C ASN A 91 -6.22 -13.90 2.78
N PRO A 92 -5.68 -13.95 1.55
CA PRO A 92 -6.24 -14.72 0.46
C PRO A 92 -6.19 -16.19 0.81
N ILE A 93 -7.23 -16.88 0.36
CA ILE A 93 -7.34 -18.31 0.46
C ILE A 93 -6.79 -18.89 -0.84
N GLY A 94 -5.66 -19.60 -0.77
CA GLY A 94 -5.16 -20.43 -1.87
C GLY A 94 -4.08 -19.82 -2.77
N GLU A 95 -3.70 -18.55 -2.61
CA GLU A 95 -2.61 -17.96 -3.38
C GLU A 95 -1.31 -17.94 -2.56
N GLN A 96 -0.23 -18.48 -3.15
CA GLN A 96 1.10 -18.54 -2.56
C GLN A 96 2.13 -18.00 -3.58
N PRO A 97 2.31 -16.67 -3.67
CA PRO A 97 3.36 -16.10 -4.50
C PRO A 97 4.75 -16.49 -4.00
N ASP A 98 5.72 -16.43 -4.91
CA ASP A 98 7.08 -16.86 -4.65
C ASP A 98 7.74 -15.97 -3.58
N SER A 99 7.34 -14.70 -3.51
CA SER A 99 7.73 -13.72 -2.48
C SER A 99 7.22 -13.99 -1.06
N ALA A 100 6.28 -14.92 -0.91
CA ALA A 100 5.83 -15.41 0.38
C ALA A 100 6.54 -16.71 0.80
N ARG A 101 7.43 -17.26 -0.03
CA ARG A 101 8.18 -18.47 0.30
C ARG A 101 9.27 -18.15 1.33
N ILE A 102 9.37 -18.99 2.37
CA ILE A 102 10.45 -18.89 3.36
C ILE A 102 11.75 -19.36 2.72
N GLU A 103 12.81 -18.55 2.78
CA GLU A 103 14.16 -18.96 2.38
C GLU A 103 14.59 -20.20 3.18
N GLY A 104 14.97 -21.28 2.47
CA GLY A 104 15.30 -22.57 3.07
C GLY A 104 14.21 -23.64 2.97
N GLY A 105 13.07 -23.36 2.32
CA GLY A 105 12.08 -24.38 1.96
C GLY A 105 11.10 -24.78 3.06
N GLY A 106 11.04 -24.04 4.16
CA GLY A 106 10.18 -24.31 5.32
C GLY A 106 8.69 -23.97 5.16
N GLY A 107 8.23 -23.64 3.94
CA GLY A 107 6.82 -23.31 3.65
C GLY A 107 6.63 -21.88 3.13
N TYR A 108 5.41 -21.36 3.31
CA TYR A 108 4.99 -20.03 2.86
C TYR A 108 4.45 -19.21 4.05
N ILE A 109 4.87 -17.95 4.16
CA ILE A 109 4.29 -16.95 5.06
C ILE A 109 3.65 -15.88 4.18
N TYR A 110 2.43 -16.16 3.73
CA TYR A 110 1.61 -15.16 3.06
C TYR A 110 0.75 -14.44 4.10
N GLN A 111 0.87 -13.12 4.17
CA GLN A 111 0.00 -12.29 5.01
C GLN A 111 -0.75 -11.21 4.21
N GLY A 112 -0.65 -11.22 2.88
CA GLY A 112 -1.37 -10.29 1.99
C GLY A 112 -1.10 -8.81 2.22
N GLY A 113 -0.20 -8.46 3.12
CA GLY A 113 0.07 -7.10 3.50
C GLY A 113 1.11 -6.42 2.62
N LEU A 114 1.30 -5.13 2.91
CA LEU A 114 2.27 -4.25 2.27
C LEU A 114 3.67 -4.88 2.17
N SER A 115 4.10 -5.59 3.21
CA SER A 115 5.43 -6.21 3.25
C SER A 115 5.63 -7.30 2.19
N THR A 116 4.59 -8.10 1.94
CA THR A 116 4.64 -9.15 0.92
C THR A 116 4.65 -8.53 -0.47
N ALA A 117 3.82 -7.51 -0.70
CA ALA A 117 3.80 -6.79 -1.97
C ALA A 117 5.14 -6.14 -2.30
N VAL A 118 5.80 -5.47 -1.34
CA VAL A 118 7.13 -4.86 -1.57
C VAL A 118 8.19 -5.93 -1.88
N ARG A 119 8.21 -7.06 -1.14
CA ARG A 119 9.14 -8.16 -1.44
C ARG A 119 8.86 -8.79 -2.80
N GLY A 120 7.59 -8.90 -3.18
CA GLY A 120 7.16 -9.39 -4.48
C GLY A 120 7.65 -8.52 -5.62
N VAL A 121 7.38 -7.22 -5.55
CA VAL A 121 7.88 -6.28 -6.56
C VAL A 121 9.41 -6.28 -6.62
N ALA A 122 10.10 -6.33 -5.46
CA ALA A 122 11.55 -6.46 -5.41
C ALA A 122 12.09 -7.76 -6.06
N SER A 123 11.23 -8.77 -6.22
CA SER A 123 11.54 -10.06 -6.86
C SER A 123 11.01 -10.14 -8.30
N GLY A 124 10.51 -9.04 -8.86
CA GLY A 124 9.96 -8.97 -10.22
C GLY A 124 8.50 -9.45 -10.35
N GLU A 125 7.77 -9.63 -9.24
CA GLU A 125 6.35 -9.97 -9.28
C GLU A 125 5.47 -8.74 -9.55
N GLN A 126 4.40 -8.94 -10.31
CA GLN A 126 3.41 -7.91 -10.60
C GLN A 126 2.36 -7.84 -9.49
N TRP A 127 2.33 -6.74 -8.74
CA TRP A 127 1.41 -6.54 -7.62
C TRP A 127 0.45 -5.39 -7.83
N THR A 128 -0.79 -5.56 -7.37
CA THR A 128 -1.84 -4.55 -7.50
C THR A 128 -2.60 -4.41 -6.19
N LEU A 129 -2.90 -3.19 -5.76
CA LEU A 129 -3.90 -2.93 -4.73
C LEU A 129 -5.26 -2.76 -5.41
N LYS A 130 -6.15 -3.75 -5.25
CA LYS A 130 -7.51 -3.70 -5.80
C LYS A 130 -8.49 -3.21 -4.75
N LEU A 131 -9.27 -2.19 -5.09
CA LEU A 131 -10.40 -1.69 -4.33
C LEU A 131 -11.69 -2.05 -5.08
N THR A 132 -12.61 -2.74 -4.42
CA THR A 132 -13.91 -3.12 -4.99
C THR A 132 -15.02 -2.47 -4.19
N LEU A 133 -15.83 -1.63 -4.84
CA LEU A 133 -17.03 -1.05 -4.24
C LEU A 133 -18.15 -2.10 -4.24
N GLN A 134 -18.51 -2.58 -3.05
CA GLN A 134 -19.63 -3.49 -2.85
C GLN A 134 -20.90 -2.67 -2.66
N ARG A 135 -21.87 -2.80 -3.57
CA ARG A 135 -23.22 -2.22 -3.39
C ARG A 135 -24.09 -3.20 -2.61
N SER A 136 -24.77 -2.72 -1.57
CA SER A 136 -25.64 -3.56 -0.75
C SER A 136 -26.86 -4.02 -1.56
N GLY A 137 -27.06 -5.33 -1.70
CA GLY A 137 -28.34 -5.89 -2.13
C GLY A 137 -29.37 -5.97 -1.00
N TYR A 138 -28.91 -6.09 0.25
CA TYR A 138 -29.73 -6.08 1.48
C TYR A 138 -28.91 -5.43 2.60
N MET A 139 -29.59 -4.79 3.55
CA MET A 139 -29.03 -3.96 4.62
C MET A 139 -27.96 -4.69 5.47
N SER A 140 -26.67 -4.43 5.20
CA SER A 140 -25.57 -4.35 6.20
C SER A 140 -24.19 -4.11 5.56
N ASP A 141 -23.96 -4.51 4.30
CA ASP A 141 -22.59 -4.65 3.75
C ASP A 141 -22.29 -3.77 2.52
N ALA A 142 -22.81 -2.52 2.47
CA ALA A 142 -22.23 -1.54 1.54
C ALA A 142 -20.83 -1.16 2.04
N GLY A 143 -19.79 -1.51 1.30
CA GLY A 143 -18.41 -1.35 1.77
C GLY A 143 -17.38 -1.35 0.65
N ILE A 144 -16.17 -0.91 0.98
CA ILE A 144 -15.00 -1.06 0.10
C ILE A 144 -14.22 -2.28 0.59
N ALA A 145 -14.08 -3.27 -0.28
CA ALA A 145 -13.13 -4.36 -0.13
C ALA A 145 -11.80 -3.93 -0.74
N ALA A 146 -10.69 -4.20 -0.06
CA ALA A 146 -9.36 -3.82 -0.50
C ALA A 146 -8.38 -4.95 -0.24
N ARG A 147 -7.51 -5.25 -1.20
CA ARG A 147 -6.51 -6.33 -1.08
C ARG A 147 -5.33 -6.15 -2.02
N TYR A 148 -4.18 -6.63 -1.59
CA TYR A 148 -2.99 -6.78 -2.41
C TYR A 148 -3.09 -8.09 -3.19
N VAL A 149 -2.93 -7.99 -4.52
CA VAL A 149 -3.13 -9.09 -5.46
C VAL A 149 -1.84 -9.35 -6.21
N SER A 150 -1.38 -10.59 -6.20
CA SER A 150 -0.20 -11.05 -6.96
C SER A 150 -0.64 -11.57 -8.35
N PRO A 151 0.29 -11.81 -9.30
CA PRO A 151 -0.08 -12.10 -10.68
C PRO A 151 -0.77 -13.47 -10.88
N ARG A 152 -0.67 -14.38 -9.89
CA ARG A 152 -1.26 -15.71 -9.96
C ARG A 152 -2.71 -15.75 -9.47
N GLU A 153 -3.24 -14.66 -8.93
CA GLU A 153 -4.66 -14.56 -8.59
C GLU A 153 -5.49 -14.40 -9.87
N THR A 154 -5.85 -15.53 -10.50
CA THR A 154 -7.05 -15.55 -11.33
C THR A 154 -8.19 -15.16 -10.43
N SER A 155 -8.76 -13.96 -10.66
CA SER A 155 -9.98 -13.55 -9.98
C SER A 155 -11.05 -14.60 -10.31
N VAL A 156 -11.23 -15.58 -9.42
CA VAL A 156 -12.46 -16.34 -9.39
C VAL A 156 -13.50 -15.31 -9.00
N ASP A 157 -14.20 -14.84 -10.01
CA ASP A 157 -15.26 -13.86 -9.91
C ASP A 157 -16.40 -14.56 -9.15
N VAL A 158 -16.31 -14.56 -7.82
CA VAL A 158 -17.26 -15.26 -6.93
C VAL A 158 -18.69 -14.79 -7.22
N ASP A 159 -18.86 -13.55 -7.68
CA ASP A 159 -20.16 -13.00 -8.11
C ASP A 159 -20.72 -13.68 -9.37
N ARG A 160 -19.87 -14.26 -10.22
CA ARG A 160 -20.25 -15.04 -11.41
C ARG A 160 -20.83 -16.40 -11.04
N LEU A 161 -20.44 -16.98 -9.91
CA LEU A 161 -21.02 -18.21 -9.36
C LEU A 161 -22.46 -18.01 -8.86
N PHE A 162 -22.86 -16.77 -8.54
CA PHE A 162 -24.18 -16.46 -7.97
C PHE A 162 -25.13 -15.68 -8.91
N GLY A 163 -24.76 -15.49 -10.19
CA GLY A 163 -25.68 -14.95 -11.21
C GLY A 163 -26.15 -13.50 -10.98
N ARG A 164 -25.42 -12.69 -10.21
CA ARG A 164 -25.81 -11.29 -9.93
C ARG A 164 -25.24 -10.33 -10.98
N ALA A 165 -26.08 -9.39 -11.44
CA ALA A 165 -25.69 -8.40 -12.44
C ALA A 165 -24.57 -7.48 -11.91
N ARG A 166 -23.43 -7.53 -12.60
CA ARG A 166 -22.21 -6.76 -12.31
C ARG A 166 -22.49 -5.27 -12.24
N SER A 167 -22.23 -4.66 -11.09
CA SER A 167 -21.98 -3.22 -10.98
C SER A 167 -21.11 -2.94 -9.74
N ALA A 168 -19.96 -3.60 -9.68
CA ALA A 168 -18.89 -3.24 -8.75
C ALA A 168 -17.92 -2.31 -9.49
N THR A 169 -17.74 -1.09 -8.99
CA THR A 169 -16.65 -0.22 -9.45
C THR A 169 -15.36 -0.76 -8.86
N ILE A 170 -14.40 -1.11 -9.73
CA ILE A 170 -13.07 -1.57 -9.34
C ILE A 170 -12.07 -0.46 -9.61
N VAL A 171 -11.35 -0.03 -8.58
CA VAL A 171 -10.17 0.84 -8.71
C VAL A 171 -8.95 -0.03 -8.44
N SER A 172 -7.96 0.03 -9.32
CA SER A 172 -6.71 -0.74 -9.18
C SER A 172 -5.53 0.22 -9.17
N ILE A 173 -4.68 0.13 -8.15
CA ILE A 173 -3.40 0.83 -8.10
C ILE A 173 -2.31 -0.19 -8.43
N ASP A 174 -1.56 0.06 -9.50
CA ASP A 174 -0.41 -0.75 -9.86
C ASP A 174 0.73 -0.49 -8.87
N LEU A 175 0.93 -1.43 -7.96
CA LEU A 175 1.99 -1.33 -6.96
C LEU A 175 3.35 -1.66 -7.56
N THR A 176 3.39 -2.37 -8.68
CA THR A 176 4.63 -2.68 -9.39
C THR A 176 5.24 -1.40 -9.91
N ALA A 177 4.48 -0.63 -10.70
CA ALA A 177 4.94 0.65 -11.23
C ALA A 177 5.34 1.63 -10.11
N LEU A 178 4.61 1.61 -8.99
CA LEU A 178 4.90 2.47 -7.84
C LEU A 178 6.16 2.02 -7.09
N PHE A 179 6.31 0.73 -6.78
CA PHE A 179 7.35 0.21 -5.90
C PHE A 179 8.64 -0.14 -6.63
N GLU A 180 8.62 -0.49 -7.93
CA GLU A 180 9.84 -0.74 -8.71
C GLU A 180 10.79 0.46 -8.67
N LYS A 181 10.24 1.68 -8.61
CA LYS A 181 11.01 2.92 -8.50
C LYS A 181 11.52 3.19 -7.08
N ILE A 182 10.77 2.79 -6.06
CA ILE A 182 11.07 3.08 -4.64
C ILE A 182 12.02 2.04 -4.02
N VAL A 183 11.86 0.76 -4.37
CA VAL A 183 12.65 -0.36 -3.83
C VAL A 183 14.16 -0.19 -3.98
N PRO A 184 14.71 0.27 -5.12
CA PRO A 184 16.16 0.47 -5.27
C PRO A 184 16.75 1.52 -4.31
N VAL A 185 15.93 2.50 -3.88
CA VAL A 185 16.37 3.60 -3.00
C VAL A 185 16.20 3.25 -1.53
N VAL A 186 15.10 2.56 -1.20
CA VAL A 186 14.67 2.34 0.19
C VAL A 186 15.01 0.93 0.69
N GLY A 187 15.08 -0.05 -0.22
CA GLY A 187 15.28 -1.46 0.07
C GLY A 187 14.00 -2.18 0.50
N LYS A 188 14.01 -3.52 0.42
CA LYS A 188 12.89 -4.38 0.85
C LYS A 188 12.90 -4.64 2.37
N PHE A 189 11.82 -5.25 2.88
CA PHE A 189 11.68 -5.72 4.27
C PHE A 189 12.46 -7.00 4.53
#